data_AF-A0A2S2Q0R7-F1
#
_entry.id   AF-A0A2S2Q0R7-F1
#
_cell.length_a   1.000
_cell.length_b   1.000
_cell.length_c   1.000
_cell.angle_alpha   90.00
_cell.angle_beta   90.00
_cell.angle_gamma   90.00
#
_symmetry.space_group_name_H-M   'P 1'
#
loop_
_entity.id
_entity.type
_entity.pdbx_description
1 polymer ?
#
loop_
_entity_poly.entity_id
_entity_poly.type
_entity_poly.pdbx_seq_one_letter_code
_entity_poly.pdbx_strand_id
1 'polypeptide(L)'
;MPGSRHKILSHVFSGFSEKMGRTKVLDIGTQAIETPLKRCLTTFDITLLGIGHMVGAGIYVLIGTVAKEMAGPAIILSFMLAGAASMLAALCYAEFGTRIPKAGSAYVYTYVSVGEFWAFVIGWNIILEHMIGAASVARAWSGFFDSMFDNVIRNTTVSVLGELHETLLGKYPDVFAFFVCLLHACILGTSYVLHYSTY
;
A
#
# COMPACT_ATOMS: atom_id res chain seq x y z
N MET A 1 9.30 39.90 -30.71
CA MET A 1 8.08 39.10 -30.97
C MET A 1 7.74 38.20 -29.76
N PRO A 2 7.02 38.70 -28.74
CA PRO A 2 6.73 37.96 -27.49
C PRO A 2 5.43 37.11 -27.52
N GLY A 3 4.55 37.31 -28.52
CA GLY A 3 3.18 36.78 -28.49
C GLY A 3 3.01 35.28 -28.78
N SER A 4 3.95 34.62 -29.48
CA SER A 4 3.78 33.20 -29.85
C SER A 4 3.99 32.22 -28.70
N ARG A 5 4.86 32.55 -27.73
CA ARG A 5 5.16 31.63 -26.62
C ARG A 5 3.98 31.45 -25.66
N HIS A 6 3.20 32.52 -25.46
CA HIS A 6 2.05 32.49 -24.56
C HIS A 6 0.86 31.69 -25.14
N LYS A 7 0.67 31.72 -26.46
CA LYS A 7 -0.36 30.90 -27.14
C LYS A 7 0.00 29.41 -27.16
N ILE A 8 1.29 29.08 -27.33
CA ILE A 8 1.75 27.68 -27.29
C ILE A 8 1.59 27.13 -25.87
N LEU A 9 1.99 27.90 -24.84
CA LEU A 9 1.81 27.50 -23.45
C LEU A 9 0.33 27.30 -23.09
N SER A 10 -0.57 28.20 -23.50
CA SER A 10 -2.00 28.04 -23.21
C SER A 10 -2.62 26.83 -23.91
N HIS A 11 -2.22 26.51 -25.15
CA HIS A 11 -2.69 25.31 -25.86
C HIS A 11 -2.15 24.01 -25.27
N VAL A 12 -0.89 24.01 -24.82
CA VAL A 12 -0.31 22.85 -24.13
C VAL A 12 -0.98 22.66 -22.77
N PHE A 13 -1.23 23.73 -22.03
CA PHE A 13 -1.89 23.66 -20.72
C PHE A 13 -3.36 23.25 -20.85
N SER A 14 -4.09 23.74 -21.86
CA SER A 14 -5.47 23.33 -22.11
C SER A 14 -5.56 21.86 -22.55
N GLY A 15 -4.67 21.42 -23.45
CA GLY A 15 -4.62 20.02 -23.89
C GLY A 15 -4.17 19.05 -22.78
N PHE A 16 -3.30 19.51 -21.88
CA PHE A 16 -2.90 18.76 -20.69
C PHE A 16 -4.05 18.68 -19.68
N SER A 17 -4.76 19.79 -19.43
CA SER A 17 -5.93 19.83 -18.55
C SER A 17 -7.09 18.96 -19.07
N GLU A 18 -7.31 18.93 -20.39
CA GLU A 18 -8.36 18.13 -21.03
C GLU A 18 -8.03 16.63 -21.01
N LYS A 19 -6.75 16.26 -21.21
CA LYS A 19 -6.29 14.87 -21.05
C LYS A 19 -6.32 14.41 -19.59
N MET A 20 -5.98 15.27 -18.64
CA MET A 20 -6.02 14.96 -17.20
C MET A 20 -7.44 14.86 -16.61
N GLY A 21 -8.43 15.49 -17.24
CA GLY A 21 -9.84 15.37 -16.85
C GLY A 21 -10.54 14.16 -17.47
N ARG A 22 -9.86 13.37 -18.30
CA ARG A 22 -10.51 12.33 -19.08
C ARG A 22 -10.83 11.12 -18.22
N THR A 23 -12.11 10.94 -17.89
CA THR A 23 -12.66 9.68 -17.41
C THR A 23 -12.90 8.77 -18.61
N LYS A 24 -12.36 7.54 -18.63
CA LYS A 24 -12.91 6.54 -19.55
C LYS A 24 -14.26 6.09 -18.99
N VAL A 25 -15.30 6.24 -19.79
CA VAL A 25 -16.56 5.51 -19.57
C VAL A 25 -16.21 4.03 -19.63
N LEU A 26 -16.23 3.37 -18.48
CA LEU A 26 -16.21 1.92 -18.46
C LEU A 26 -17.51 1.46 -19.11
N ASP A 27 -17.43 0.71 -20.19
CA ASP A 27 -18.58 -0.01 -20.71
C ASP A 27 -18.93 -1.11 -19.69
N ILE A 28 -19.81 -0.76 -18.74
CA ILE A 28 -20.24 -1.61 -17.63
C ILE A 28 -21.07 -2.81 -18.16
N GLY A 29 -21.55 -2.75 -19.41
CA GLY A 29 -22.42 -3.76 -20.01
C GLY A 29 -21.75 -4.99 -20.61
N THR A 30 -20.47 -4.92 -21.02
CA THR A 30 -19.96 -5.91 -22.02
C THR A 30 -18.75 -6.75 -21.57
N GLN A 31 -18.15 -6.52 -20.40
CA GLN A 31 -16.90 -7.22 -20.06
C GLN A 31 -16.88 -7.59 -18.57
N ALA A 32 -17.56 -8.70 -18.21
CA ALA A 32 -17.03 -9.53 -17.14
C ALA A 32 -15.56 -9.77 -17.47
N ILE A 33 -14.65 -9.44 -16.55
CA ILE A 33 -13.20 -9.54 -16.77
C ILE A 33 -12.90 -10.88 -17.44
N GLU A 34 -12.52 -10.89 -18.72
CA GLU A 34 -12.06 -12.10 -19.41
C GLU A 34 -10.69 -12.42 -18.84
N THR A 35 -10.69 -13.05 -17.67
CA THR A 35 -9.48 -13.62 -17.09
C THR A 35 -9.41 -15.08 -17.49
N PRO A 36 -8.25 -15.56 -17.95
CA PRO A 36 -7.99 -16.99 -18.12
C PRO A 36 -7.96 -17.75 -16.77
N LEU A 37 -8.02 -17.04 -15.64
CA LEU A 37 -8.10 -17.62 -14.30
C LEU A 37 -9.50 -18.15 -13.99
N LYS A 38 -9.55 -19.36 -13.44
CA LYS A 38 -10.77 -19.96 -12.92
C LYS A 38 -11.20 -19.25 -11.63
N ARG A 39 -12.47 -18.85 -11.54
CA ARG A 39 -13.07 -18.31 -10.30
C ARG A 39 -13.23 -19.45 -9.30
N CYS A 40 -12.27 -19.58 -8.38
CA CYS A 40 -12.26 -20.62 -7.35
C CYS A 40 -12.43 -20.08 -5.93
N LEU A 41 -12.39 -18.75 -5.73
CA LEU A 41 -12.52 -18.14 -4.41
C LEU A 41 -13.99 -17.95 -4.03
N THR A 42 -14.36 -18.52 -2.90
CA THR A 42 -15.66 -18.33 -2.24
C THR A 42 -15.65 -17.03 -1.42
N THR A 43 -16.82 -16.49 -1.07
CA THR A 43 -16.95 -15.32 -0.19
C THR A 43 -16.19 -15.50 1.13
N PHE A 44 -16.20 -16.72 1.67
CA PHE A 44 -15.47 -17.07 2.89
C PHE A 44 -13.96 -16.99 2.69
N ASP A 45 -13.44 -17.51 1.57
CA ASP A 45 -12.01 -17.47 1.24
C ASP A 45 -11.52 -16.03 1.08
N ILE A 46 -12.30 -15.17 0.43
CA ILE A 46 -11.98 -13.75 0.25
C ILE A 46 -12.01 -13.01 1.60
N THR A 47 -12.96 -13.36 2.48
CA THR A 47 -13.05 -12.77 3.82
C THR A 47 -11.84 -13.15 4.67
N LEU A 48 -11.46 -14.43 4.68
CA LEU A 48 -10.27 -14.90 5.37
C LEU A 48 -8.99 -14.28 4.82
N LEU A 49 -8.89 -14.13 3.49
CA LEU A 49 -7.78 -13.43 2.84
C LEU A 49 -7.67 -11.98 3.35
N GLY A 50 -8.80 -11.29 3.47
CA GLY A 50 -8.85 -9.93 4.02
C GLY A 50 -8.39 -9.86 5.48
N ILE A 51 -8.88 -10.76 6.33
CA ILE A 51 -8.49 -10.82 7.75
C ILE A 51 -6.99 -11.12 7.88
N GLY A 52 -6.49 -12.11 7.13
CA GLY A 52 -5.07 -12.47 7.13
C GLY A 52 -4.16 -11.34 6.66
N HIS A 53 -4.62 -10.53 5.69
CA HIS A 53 -3.87 -9.37 5.22
C HIS A 53 -3.84 -8.23 6.25
N MET A 54 -4.90 -8.04 7.05
CA MET A 54 -4.94 -7.00 8.09
C MET A 54 -4.19 -7.38 9.37
N VAL A 55 -4.24 -8.66 9.77
CA VAL A 55 -3.58 -9.15 10.99
C VAL A 55 -2.10 -9.43 10.69
N GLY A 56 -1.29 -8.38 10.71
CA GLY A 56 0.15 -8.43 10.48
C GLY A 56 0.99 -8.20 11.73
N ALA A 57 2.32 -8.27 11.58
CA ALA A 57 3.28 -8.00 12.66
C ALA A 57 3.10 -6.61 13.32
N GLY A 58 2.52 -5.64 12.58
CA GLY A 58 2.27 -4.29 13.05
C GLY A 58 1.36 -4.22 14.28
N ILE A 59 0.32 -5.07 14.38
CA ILE A 59 -0.60 -5.03 15.52
C ILE A 59 0.09 -5.43 16.82
N TYR A 60 1.01 -6.40 16.76
CA TYR A 60 1.72 -6.91 17.93
C TYR A 60 2.78 -5.95 18.47
N VAL A 61 3.43 -5.19 17.59
CA VAL A 61 4.51 -4.26 17.98
C VAL A 61 3.98 -2.86 18.26
N LEU A 62 3.10 -2.35 17.40
CA LEU A 62 2.66 -0.96 17.46
C LEU A 62 1.69 -0.70 18.63
N ILE A 63 0.80 -1.64 18.95
CA ILE A 63 -0.14 -1.50 20.07
C ILE A 63 0.61 -1.27 21.38
N GLY A 64 1.66 -2.05 21.67
CA GLY A 64 2.43 -1.92 22.90
C GLY A 64 3.11 -0.55 23.01
N THR A 65 3.66 -0.05 21.90
CA THR A 65 4.32 1.25 21.85
C THR A 65 3.31 2.39 22.06
N VAL A 66 2.18 2.36 21.35
CA VAL A 66 1.10 3.36 21.50
C VAL A 66 0.48 3.33 22.89
N ALA A 67 0.32 2.14 23.49
CA ALA A 67 -0.17 2.00 24.86
C ALA A 67 0.80 2.63 25.85
N LYS A 68 2.11 2.40 25.69
CA LYS A 68 3.13 2.90 26.61
C LYS A 68 3.33 4.42 26.49
N GLU A 69 3.35 4.95 25.27
CA GLU A 69 3.82 6.32 25.01
C GLU A 69 2.70 7.34 24.79
N MET A 70 1.51 6.92 24.35
CA MET A 70 0.43 7.86 23.99
C MET A 70 -0.85 7.68 24.80
N ALA A 71 -1.46 6.49 24.76
CA ALA A 71 -2.86 6.31 25.20
C ALA A 71 -3.01 5.70 26.60
N GLY A 72 -2.01 4.95 27.09
CA GLY A 72 -2.12 4.22 28.35
C GLY A 72 -3.28 3.22 28.33
N PRO A 73 -4.01 3.04 29.46
CA PRO A 73 -5.13 2.11 29.54
C PRO A 73 -6.34 2.52 28.67
N ALA A 74 -6.38 3.78 28.20
CA ALA A 74 -7.45 4.28 27.33
C ALA A 74 -7.31 3.86 25.86
N ILE A 75 -6.29 3.07 25.50
CA ILE A 75 -6.04 2.57 24.14
C ILE A 75 -7.26 1.86 23.53
N ILE A 76 -8.08 1.20 24.35
CA ILE A 76 -9.31 0.53 23.91
C ILE A 76 -10.28 1.53 23.26
N LEU A 77 -10.44 2.73 23.84
CA LEU A 77 -11.31 3.77 23.29
C LEU A 77 -10.77 4.28 21.95
N SER A 78 -9.45 4.45 21.83
CA SER A 78 -8.81 4.83 20.57
C SER A 78 -9.05 3.79 19.47
N PHE A 79 -8.93 2.50 19.79
CA PHE A 79 -9.21 1.41 18.84
C PHE A 79 -10.69 1.32 18.48
N MET A 80 -11.60 1.56 19.42
CA MET A 80 -13.04 1.60 19.11
C MET A 80 -13.38 2.72 18.12
N LEU A 81 -12.82 3.91 18.32
CA LEU A 81 -13.03 5.04 17.41
C LEU A 81 -12.41 4.79 16.02
N ALA A 82 -11.18 4.29 15.97
CA ALA A 82 -10.51 3.91 14.73
C ALA A 82 -11.29 2.80 13.98
N GLY A 83 -11.80 1.82 14.73
CA GLY A 83 -12.65 0.74 14.21
C GLY A 83 -13.93 1.29 13.58
N ALA A 84 -14.64 2.18 14.27
CA ALA A 84 -15.85 2.81 13.73
C ALA A 84 -15.58 3.61 12.45
N ALA A 85 -14.50 4.39 12.42
CA ALA A 85 -14.09 5.14 11.22
C ALA A 85 -13.73 4.20 10.06
N SER A 86 -12.99 3.12 10.33
CA SER A 86 -12.62 2.12 9.31
C SER A 86 -13.83 1.36 8.77
N MET A 87 -14.84 1.09 9.60
CA MET A 87 -16.08 0.42 9.18
C MET A 87 -16.89 1.29 8.22
N LEU A 88 -17.00 2.59 8.50
CA LEU A 88 -17.63 3.55 7.58
C LEU A 88 -16.90 3.59 6.23
N ALA A 89 -15.57 3.64 6.25
CA ALA A 89 -14.77 3.58 5.03
C ALA A 89 -14.97 2.25 4.27
N ALA A 90 -14.99 1.12 4.96
CA ALA A 90 -15.22 -0.20 4.37
C ALA A 90 -16.58 -0.30 3.69
N LEU A 91 -17.63 0.28 4.27
CA LEU A 91 -18.96 0.34 3.65
C LEU A 91 -18.95 1.14 2.34
N CYS A 92 -18.29 2.30 2.30
CA CYS A 92 -18.11 3.07 1.07
C CYS A 92 -17.35 2.27 -0.01
N TYR A 93 -16.30 1.54 0.39
CA TYR A 93 -15.54 0.68 -0.51
C TYR A 93 -16.36 -0.52 -1.02
N ALA A 94 -17.24 -1.09 -0.18
CA ALA A 94 -18.15 -2.16 -0.59
C ALA A 94 -19.15 -1.67 -1.66
N GLU A 95 -19.67 -0.45 -1.49
CA GLU A 95 -20.55 0.20 -2.47
C GLU A 95 -19.83 0.41 -3.82
N PHE A 96 -18.57 0.84 -3.81
CA PHE A 96 -17.77 0.95 -5.04
C PHE A 96 -17.47 -0.41 -5.68
N GLY A 97 -17.14 -1.43 -4.87
CA GLY A 97 -16.84 -2.78 -5.37
C GLY A 97 -18.05 -3.46 -6.04
N THR A 98 -19.26 -3.19 -5.56
CA THR A 98 -20.49 -3.71 -6.21
C THR A 98 -20.83 -2.98 -7.51
N ARG A 99 -20.46 -1.70 -7.64
CA ARG A 99 -20.70 -0.89 -8.85
C ARG A 99 -19.68 -1.11 -9.94
N ILE A 100 -18.43 -1.39 -9.57
CA ILE A 100 -17.30 -1.50 -10.49
C ILE A 100 -16.69 -2.90 -10.34
N PRO A 101 -17.21 -3.92 -11.06
CA PRO A 101 -16.73 -5.30 -10.96
C PRO A 101 -15.44 -5.51 -11.77
N LYS A 102 -14.45 -4.63 -11.57
CA LYS A 102 -13.13 -4.69 -12.20
C LYS A 102 -12.03 -4.81 -11.15
N ALA A 103 -11.04 -5.64 -11.45
CA ALA A 103 -9.84 -5.77 -10.63
C ALA A 103 -9.03 -4.47 -10.74
N GLY A 104 -9.13 -3.65 -9.70
CA GLY A 104 -8.50 -2.34 -9.66
C GLY A 104 -8.91 -1.67 -8.38
N SER A 105 -7.97 -1.56 -7.45
CA SER A 105 -8.15 -0.96 -6.13
C SER A 105 -8.59 0.53 -6.22
N ALA A 106 -8.41 1.33 -5.17
CA ALA A 106 -8.83 2.73 -5.10
C ALA A 106 -8.47 3.58 -6.35
N TYR A 107 -7.35 3.28 -7.02
CA TYR A 107 -7.01 3.88 -8.31
C TYR A 107 -8.13 3.80 -9.36
N VAL A 108 -8.70 2.62 -9.60
CA VAL A 108 -9.73 2.44 -10.63
C VAL A 108 -11.04 3.10 -10.20
N TYR A 109 -11.38 3.05 -8.92
CA TYR A 109 -12.58 3.72 -8.39
C TYR A 109 -12.49 5.25 -8.59
N THR A 110 -11.33 5.84 -8.35
CA THR A 110 -11.12 7.29 -8.57
C THR A 110 -11.01 7.63 -10.05
N TYR A 111 -10.38 6.78 -10.87
CA TYR A 111 -10.29 6.99 -12.32
C TYR A 111 -11.68 7.07 -12.96
N VAL A 112 -12.63 6.27 -12.46
CA VAL A 112 -14.02 6.26 -12.94
C VAL A 112 -14.82 7.43 -12.38
N SER A 113 -14.65 7.76 -11.10
CA SER A 113 -15.51 8.73 -10.41
C SER A 113 -15.06 10.18 -10.54
N VAL A 114 -13.75 10.45 -10.52
CA VAL A 114 -13.19 11.81 -10.32
C VAL A 114 -12.27 12.25 -11.47
N GLY A 115 -11.68 11.30 -12.20
CA GLY A 115 -10.84 11.59 -13.37
C GLY A 115 -9.37 11.21 -13.20
N GLU A 116 -8.62 11.36 -14.29
CA GLU A 116 -7.27 10.83 -14.46
C GLU A 116 -6.23 11.48 -13.54
N PHE A 117 -6.32 12.79 -13.27
CA PHE A 117 -5.40 13.48 -12.37
C PHE A 117 -5.45 12.93 -10.94
N TRP A 118 -6.65 12.86 -10.35
CA TRP A 118 -6.82 12.35 -8.98
C TRP A 118 -6.51 10.86 -8.90
N ALA A 119 -6.85 10.10 -9.94
CA ALA A 119 -6.43 8.71 -10.03
C ALA A 119 -4.91 8.58 -10.07
N PHE A 120 -4.19 9.42 -10.82
CA PHE A 120 -2.72 9.39 -10.85
C PHE A 120 -2.12 9.66 -9.46
N VAL A 121 -2.60 10.68 -8.76
CA VAL A 121 -2.14 11.00 -7.39
C VAL A 121 -2.38 9.83 -6.44
N ILE A 122 -3.58 9.22 -6.48
CA ILE A 122 -3.91 8.06 -5.64
C ILE A 122 -3.10 6.84 -6.04
N GLY A 123 -2.86 6.62 -7.32
CA GLY A 123 -2.01 5.52 -7.82
C GLY A 123 -0.59 5.63 -7.26
N TRP A 124 -0.01 6.83 -7.28
CA TRP A 124 1.31 7.07 -6.69
C TRP A 124 1.31 6.88 -5.18
N ASN A 125 0.24 7.35 -4.49
CA ASN A 125 0.07 7.13 -3.06
C ASN A 125 0.00 5.65 -2.71
N ILE A 126 -0.78 4.84 -3.44
CA ILE A 126 -0.88 3.39 -3.22
C ILE A 126 0.48 2.72 -3.35
N ILE A 127 1.29 3.08 -4.36
CA ILE A 127 2.64 2.52 -4.53
C ILE A 127 3.50 2.85 -3.32
N LEU A 128 3.53 4.12 -2.90
CA LEU A 128 4.31 4.57 -1.74
C LEU A 128 3.85 3.88 -0.44
N GLU A 129 2.53 3.76 -0.25
CA GLU A 129 1.93 3.08 0.88
C GLU A 129 2.33 1.60 0.94
N HIS A 130 2.30 0.89 -0.19
CA HIS A 130 2.75 -0.51 -0.27
C HIS A 130 4.25 -0.64 0.02
N MET A 131 5.08 0.29 -0.46
CA MET A 131 6.52 0.30 -0.18
C MET A 131 6.82 0.51 1.32
N ILE A 132 6.17 1.49 1.94
CA ILE A 132 6.31 1.77 3.38
C ILE A 132 5.76 0.60 4.20
N GLY A 133 4.63 0.04 3.79
CA GLY A 133 4.03 -1.15 4.40
C GLY A 133 4.98 -2.34 4.41
N ALA A 134 5.53 -2.71 3.25
CA ALA A 134 6.49 -3.81 3.12
C ALA A 134 7.74 -3.59 3.98
N ALA A 135 8.30 -2.36 3.97
CA ALA A 135 9.44 -2.01 4.81
C ALA A 135 9.12 -2.10 6.31
N SER A 136 7.93 -1.63 6.73
CA SER A 136 7.50 -1.69 8.13
C SER A 136 7.35 -3.13 8.64
N VAL A 137 6.80 -4.02 7.82
CA VAL A 137 6.63 -5.44 8.16
C VAL A 137 8.00 -6.12 8.25
N ALA A 138 8.90 -5.87 7.30
CA ALA A 138 10.26 -6.42 7.34
C ALA A 138 11.02 -5.99 8.62
N ARG A 139 10.88 -4.71 9.03
CA ARG A 139 11.46 -4.23 10.29
C ARG A 139 10.85 -4.86 11.53
N ALA A 140 9.53 -5.06 11.55
CA ALA A 140 8.87 -5.73 12.66
C ALA A 140 9.39 -7.16 12.83
N TRP A 141 9.52 -7.91 11.72
CA TRP A 141 10.10 -9.25 11.73
C TRP A 141 11.56 -9.27 12.17
N SER A 142 12.36 -8.31 11.71
CA SER A 142 13.75 -8.17 12.16
C SER A 142 13.85 -7.98 13.68
N GLY A 143 13.02 -7.10 14.26
CA GLY A 143 12.96 -6.92 15.70
C GLY A 143 12.53 -8.17 16.48
N PHE A 144 11.58 -8.95 15.93
CA PHE A 144 11.18 -10.23 16.53
C PHE A 144 12.32 -11.24 16.51
N PHE A 145 13.03 -11.40 15.39
CA PHE A 145 14.18 -12.30 15.29
C PHE A 145 15.34 -11.86 16.19
N ASP A 146 15.64 -10.57 16.24
CA ASP A 146 16.69 -10.02 17.10
C ASP A 146 16.42 -10.31 18.59
N SER A 147 15.15 -10.15 19.02
CA SER A 147 14.72 -10.51 20.38
C SER A 147 14.88 -12.01 20.68
N MET A 148 14.63 -12.88 19.69
CA MET A 148 14.81 -14.33 19.85
C MET A 148 16.28 -14.76 19.96
N PHE A 149 17.19 -14.06 19.30
CA PHE A 149 18.64 -14.34 19.31
C PHE A 149 19.42 -13.45 20.30
N ASP A 150 18.78 -13.00 21.37
CA ASP A 150 19.39 -12.20 22.44
C ASP A 150 20.12 -10.93 21.96
N ASN A 151 19.53 -10.24 20.98
CA ASN A 151 20.04 -9.00 20.38
C ASN A 151 21.40 -9.13 19.65
N VAL A 152 21.82 -10.34 19.27
CA VAL A 152 23.10 -10.57 18.55
C VAL A 152 23.14 -9.85 17.21
N ILE A 153 22.01 -9.74 16.49
CA ILE A 153 21.93 -9.09 15.18
C ILE A 153 22.13 -7.59 15.34
N ARG A 154 21.46 -6.98 16.33
CA ARG A 154 21.63 -5.58 16.68
C ARG A 154 23.03 -5.28 17.19
N ASN A 155 23.60 -6.11 18.07
CA ASN A 155 24.92 -5.88 18.65
C ASN A 155 26.02 -5.98 17.58
N THR A 156 25.92 -6.96 16.68
CA THR A 156 26.82 -7.11 15.53
C THR A 156 26.71 -5.90 14.59
N THR A 157 25.49 -5.46 14.28
CA THR A 157 25.25 -4.33 13.38
C THR A 157 25.77 -3.00 13.95
N VAL A 158 25.52 -2.74 15.24
CA VAL A 158 26.03 -1.56 15.94
C VAL A 158 27.55 -1.58 16.05
N SER A 159 28.17 -2.75 16.25
CA SER A 159 29.63 -2.89 16.33
C SER A 159 30.36 -2.62 15.00
N VAL A 160 29.73 -2.94 13.87
CA VAL A 160 30.34 -2.82 12.54
C VAL A 160 30.09 -1.44 11.92
N LEU A 161 28.92 -0.84 12.17
CA LEU A 161 28.45 0.32 11.41
C LEU A 161 28.16 1.58 12.25
N GLY A 162 28.10 1.46 13.58
CA GLY A 162 27.78 2.56 14.51
C GLY A 162 26.29 2.88 14.62
N GLU A 163 25.89 3.57 15.70
CA GLU A 163 24.53 4.08 15.85
C GLU A 163 24.34 5.35 15.01
N LEU A 164 23.27 5.40 14.22
CA LEU A 164 22.85 6.63 13.54
C LEU A 164 22.05 7.46 14.56
N HIS A 165 22.61 8.61 14.97
CA HIS A 165 22.02 9.51 15.97
C HIS A 165 20.94 10.45 15.41
N GLU A 166 20.50 10.23 14.17
CA GLU A 166 19.46 11.07 13.57
C GLU A 166 18.08 10.52 13.91
N THR A 167 17.24 11.32 14.55
CA THR A 167 15.86 10.98 14.96
C THR A 167 14.96 10.57 13.79
N LEU A 168 15.38 10.86 12.55
CA LEU A 168 14.62 10.65 11.32
C LEU A 168 14.96 9.33 10.61
N LEU A 169 16.14 8.75 10.87
CA LEU A 169 16.53 7.43 10.37
C LEU A 169 16.53 6.42 11.52
N GLY A 170 16.30 5.14 11.20
CA GLY A 170 16.34 4.09 12.23
C GLY A 170 17.68 4.11 12.99
N LYS A 171 17.63 3.86 14.31
CA LYS A 171 18.78 3.86 15.24
C LYS A 171 20.02 3.09 14.74
N TYR A 172 19.81 2.12 13.86
CA TYR A 172 20.81 1.44 13.04
C TYR A 172 20.16 1.04 11.70
N PRO A 173 20.91 0.97 10.60
CA PRO A 173 20.38 0.42 9.34
C PRO A 173 20.26 -1.09 9.46
N ASP A 174 19.05 -1.58 9.22
CA ASP A 174 18.67 -2.96 9.45
C ASP A 174 18.96 -3.82 8.21
N VAL A 175 20.15 -4.45 8.21
CA VAL A 175 20.62 -5.29 7.11
C VAL A 175 19.73 -6.52 6.92
N PHE A 176 19.17 -7.07 8.00
CA PHE A 176 18.27 -8.22 7.93
C PHE A 176 16.94 -7.84 7.27
N ALA A 177 16.33 -6.72 7.68
CA ALA A 177 15.13 -6.21 7.02
C ALA A 177 15.36 -5.91 5.54
N PHE A 178 16.54 -5.41 5.17
CA PHE A 178 16.91 -5.20 3.76
C PHE A 178 16.92 -6.50 2.95
N PHE A 179 17.52 -7.58 3.47
CA PHE A 179 17.49 -8.88 2.82
C PHE A 179 16.07 -9.43 2.69
N VAL A 180 15.23 -9.29 3.73
CA VAL A 180 13.83 -9.72 3.69
C VAL A 180 13.05 -8.96 2.62
N CYS A 181 13.22 -7.64 2.53
CA CYS A 181 12.62 -6.82 1.47
C CYS A 181 13.09 -7.25 0.07
N LEU A 182 14.37 -7.52 -0.10
CA LEU A 182 14.94 -7.94 -1.39
C LEU A 182 14.41 -9.31 -1.80
N LEU A 183 14.32 -10.27 -0.88
CA LEU A 183 13.71 -11.57 -1.12
C LEU A 183 12.23 -11.43 -1.51
N HIS A 184 11.48 -10.60 -0.80
CA HIS A 184 10.08 -10.34 -1.13
C HIS A 184 9.92 -9.73 -2.53
N ALA A 185 10.78 -8.76 -2.89
CA ALA A 185 10.80 -8.15 -4.22
C ALA A 185 11.18 -9.17 -5.31
N CYS A 186 12.16 -10.05 -5.06
CA CYS A 186 12.52 -11.13 -5.99
C CYS A 186 11.38 -12.13 -6.19
N ILE A 187 10.69 -12.53 -5.12
CA ILE A 187 9.53 -13.44 -5.20
C ILE A 187 8.43 -12.82 -6.05
N LEU A 188 8.08 -11.56 -5.78
CA LEU A 188 7.10 -10.84 -6.59
C LEU A 188 7.56 -10.76 -8.05
N GLY A 189 8.81 -10.38 -8.30
CA GLY A 189 9.39 -10.32 -9.65
C GLY A 189 9.29 -11.64 -10.41
N THR A 190 9.70 -12.75 -9.79
CA THR A 190 9.59 -14.08 -10.41
C THR A 190 8.14 -14.49 -10.67
N SER A 191 7.22 -14.13 -9.78
CA SER A 191 5.78 -14.40 -9.96
C SER A 191 5.22 -13.63 -11.16
N TYR A 192 5.63 -12.37 -11.36
CA TYR A 192 5.26 -11.59 -12.54
C TYR A 192 5.83 -12.17 -13.83
N VAL A 193 7.10 -12.61 -13.82
CA VAL A 193 7.76 -13.21 -14.99
C VAL A 193 7.10 -14.55 -15.36
N LEU A 194 6.80 -15.39 -14.37
CA LEU A 194 6.09 -16.65 -14.58
C LEU A 194 4.71 -16.40 -15.16
N HIS A 195 3.95 -15.43 -14.63
CA HIS A 195 2.64 -15.07 -15.16
C HIS A 195 2.70 -14.53 -16.60
N TYR A 196 3.79 -13.88 -17.00
CA TYR A 196 3.98 -13.43 -18.39
C TYR A 196 4.43 -14.54 -19.34
N SER A 197 5.01 -15.63 -18.80
CA SER A 197 5.47 -16.79 -19.57
C SER A 197 4.40 -17.85 -19.79
N THR A 198 3.28 -17.81 -19.04
CA THR A 198 2.13 -18.71 -19.20
C THR A 198 1.04 -18.18 -20.14
N TYR A 199 1.28 -17.05 -20.83
CA TYR A 199 0.48 -16.53 -21.95
C TYR A 199 1.34 -16.33 -23.18
#